data_AF-A0A4Y9SY80-F1
#
_entry.id   AF-A0A4Y9SY80-F1
#
_cell.length_a   1.000
_cell.length_b   1.000
_cell.length_c   1.000
_cell.angle_alpha   90.00
_cell.angle_beta   90.00
_cell.angle_gamma   90.00
#
_symmetry.space_group_name_H-M   'P 1'
#
loop_
_entity.id
_entity.type
_entity.pdbx_description
1 polymer ?
#
loop_
_entity_poly.entity_id
_entity_poly.type
_entity_poly.pdbx_seq_one_letter_code
_entity_poly.pdbx_strand_id
1 'polypeptide(L)' 'MPTGASPKREREYKELENKFEKEHRYPGREKEVAARIVNKQRAQHGETKQSAHHGASKQSSKKGNR' A
#
# COMPACT_ATOMS: atom_id res chain seq x y z
N MET A 1 -7.69 6.38 -4.24
CA MET A 1 -7.55 5.80 -2.88
C MET A 1 -8.23 4.44 -2.85
N PRO A 2 -7.62 3.40 -2.25
CA PRO A 2 -8.26 2.10 -2.10
C PRO A 2 -9.45 2.18 -1.14
N THR A 3 -10.56 1.55 -1.53
CA THR A 3 -11.81 1.51 -0.77
C THR A 3 -11.60 0.91 0.62
N GLY A 4 -12.09 1.59 1.67
CA GLY A 4 -11.96 1.16 3.07
C GLY A 4 -10.84 1.84 3.87
N ALA A 5 -10.31 2.95 3.38
CA ALA A 5 -9.45 3.83 4.18
C ALA A 5 -10.30 4.67 5.15
N SER A 6 -9.78 4.97 6.34
CA SER A 6 -10.49 5.85 7.27
C SER A 6 -10.59 7.28 6.69
N PRO A 7 -11.61 8.09 7.06
CA PRO A 7 -11.75 9.47 6.57
C PRO A 7 -10.48 10.33 6.75
N LYS A 8 -9.67 10.01 7.77
CA LYS A 8 -8.36 10.63 8.00
C LYS A 8 -7.38 10.34 6.85
N ARG A 9 -7.28 9.09 6.40
CA ARG A 9 -6.36 8.67 5.33
C ARG A 9 -6.74 9.22 3.97
N GLU A 10 -8.04 9.38 3.72
CA GLU A 10 -8.51 10.00 2.48
C GLU A 10 -8.13 11.48 2.39
N ARG A 11 -8.17 12.21 3.52
CA ARG A 11 -7.71 13.60 3.59
C ARG A 11 -6.20 13.69 3.39
N GLU A 12 -5.42 12.87 4.09
CA GLU A 12 -3.96 12.82 3.95
C GLU A 12 -3.54 12.54 2.49
N TYR A 13 -4.23 11.63 1.80
CA TYR A 13 -3.99 11.37 0.38
C TYR A 13 -4.18 12.61 -0.48
N LYS A 14 -5.33 13.29 -0.34
CA LYS A 14 -5.67 14.48 -1.13
C LYS A 14 -4.70 15.61 -0.83
N GLU A 15 -4.27 15.78 0.42
CA GLU A 15 -3.28 16.80 0.79
C GLU A 15 -1.92 16.53 0.14
N LEU A 16 -1.46 15.28 0.17
CA LEU A 16 -0.20 14.88 -0.46
C LEU A 16 -0.25 15.00 -1.99
N GLU A 17 -1.32 14.54 -2.62
CA GLU A 17 -1.57 14.66 -4.06
C GLU A 17 -1.51 16.14 -4.48
N ASN A 18 -2.33 17.00 -3.86
CA ASN A 18 -2.34 18.43 -4.16
C ASN A 18 -0.99 19.10 -3.91
N LYS A 19 -0.26 18.70 -2.86
CA LYS A 19 1.07 19.24 -2.57
C LYS A 19 2.07 18.85 -3.66
N PHE A 20 2.07 17.60 -4.10
CA PHE A 20 2.97 17.13 -5.15
C PHE A 20 2.65 17.73 -6.52
N GLU A 21 1.37 17.92 -6.83
CA GLU A 21 0.92 18.62 -8.04
C GLU A 21 1.39 20.08 -8.02
N LYS A 22 1.19 20.81 -6.92
CA LYS A 22 1.63 22.20 -6.77
C LYS A 22 3.15 22.36 -6.83
N GLU A 23 3.88 21.44 -6.20
CA GLU A 23 5.35 21.47 -6.19
C GLU A 23 5.98 20.87 -7.46
N HIS A 24 5.17 20.28 -8.36
CA HIS A 24 5.62 19.52 -9.53
C HIS A 24 6.76 18.54 -9.23
N ARG A 25 6.77 17.97 -8.02
CA ARG A 25 7.88 17.15 -7.52
C ARG A 25 7.94 15.79 -8.20
N TYR A 26 6.80 15.27 -8.66
CA TYR A 26 6.66 13.93 -9.24
C TYR A 26 5.78 13.94 -10.50
N PRO A 27 6.19 14.63 -11.59
CA PRO A 27 5.38 14.80 -12.78
C PRO A 27 4.86 13.46 -13.32
N GLY A 28 3.53 13.30 -13.33
CA GLY A 28 2.83 12.13 -13.84
C GLY A 28 2.75 10.93 -12.88
N ARG A 29 3.28 11.05 -11.65
CA ARG A 29 3.25 10.00 -10.61
C ARG A 29 2.78 10.50 -9.24
N GLU A 30 2.27 11.71 -9.16
CA GLU A 30 1.85 12.37 -7.91
C GLU A 30 0.84 11.50 -7.15
N LYS A 31 -0.15 10.97 -7.88
CA LYS A 31 -1.22 10.11 -7.36
C LYS A 31 -0.69 8.78 -6.82
N GLU A 32 0.22 8.15 -7.57
CA GLU A 32 0.84 6.89 -7.16
C GLU A 32 1.69 7.07 -5.90
N VAL A 33 2.49 8.14 -5.85
CA VAL A 33 3.37 8.43 -4.72
C VAL A 33 2.54 8.76 -3.47
N ALA A 34 1.51 9.60 -3.60
CA ALA A 34 0.59 9.90 -2.51
C ALA A 34 -0.10 8.64 -1.98
N ALA A 35 -0.59 7.77 -2.87
CA ALA A 35 -1.20 6.49 -2.48
C ALA A 35 -0.20 5.57 -1.76
N ARG A 36 1.05 5.51 -2.24
CA ARG A 36 2.11 4.67 -1.64
C ARG A 36 2.48 5.14 -0.23
N ILE A 37 2.55 6.46 -0.01
CA ILE A 37 2.83 7.03 1.31
C ILE A 37 1.71 6.67 2.28
N VAL A 38 0.44 6.90 1.91
CA VAL A 38 -0.70 6.59 2.76
C VAL A 38 -0.81 5.10 3.04
N ASN A 39 -0.61 4.22 2.04
CA ASN A 39 -0.60 2.77 2.25
C ASN A 39 0.53 2.32 3.19
N LYS A 40 1.73 2.93 3.08
CA LYS A 40 2.84 2.67 4.01
C LYS A 40 2.47 3.05 5.43
N GLN A 41 1.86 4.22 5.64
CA GLN A 41 1.42 4.64 6.96
C GLN A 41 0.34 3.69 7.50
N ARG A 42 -0.66 3.33 6.70
CA ARG A 42 -1.69 2.35 7.11
C ARG A 42 -1.07 1.03 7.53
N ALA A 43 -0.04 0.55 6.83
CA ALA A 43 0.69 -0.66 7.21
C ALA A 43 1.45 -0.49 8.54
N GLN A 44 2.14 0.64 8.74
CA GLN A 44 2.83 0.96 9.99
C GLN A 44 1.88 1.07 11.19
N HIS A 45 0.67 1.58 10.97
CA HIS A 45 -0.36 1.74 12.00
C HIS A 45 -1.25 0.49 12.16
N GLY A 46 -1.00 -0.59 11.42
CA GLY A 46 -1.83 -1.80 11.47
C GLY A 46 -3.25 -1.62 10.91
N GLU A 47 -3.52 -0.53 10.20
CA GLU A 47 -4.81 -0.23 9.56
C GLU A 47 -5.02 -0.99 8.24
N THR A 48 -3.98 -1.66 7.73
CA THR A 48 -4.13 -2.66 6.69
C THR A 48 -4.27 -4.02 7.35
N LYS A 49 -5.33 -4.76 7.01
CA LYS A 49 -5.29 -6.20 7.13
C LYS A 49 -4.16 -6.65 6.20
N GLN A 50 -2.98 -6.92 6.76
CA GLN A 50 -2.05 -7.80 6.05
C GLN A 50 -2.85 -9.08 5.86
N SER A 51 -3.36 -9.31 4.65
CA SER A 51 -3.70 -10.65 4.23
C SER A 51 -2.41 -11.41 4.48
N ALA A 52 -2.34 -12.11 5.63
CA ALA A 52 -1.21 -12.93 5.95
C ALA A 52 -0.99 -13.77 4.69
N HIS A 53 0.18 -13.61 4.07
CA HIS A 53 0.60 -14.40 2.92
C HIS A 53 0.78 -15.84 3.43
N HIS A 54 -0.34 -16.49 3.80
CA HIS A 54 -0.47 -17.92 3.97
C HIS A 54 -0.36 -18.47 2.57
N GLY A 55 0.85 -18.84 2.16
CA GLY A 55 1.04 -19.51 0.88
C GLY A 55 2.20 -19.01 0.03
N ALA A 56 3.33 -18.59 0.60
CA ALA A 56 4.55 -19.21 0.11
C ALA A 56 4.53 -20.64 0.68
N SER A 57 3.80 -21.52 0.00
CA SER A 57 3.77 -22.93 0.33
C SER A 57 5.23 -23.36 0.45
N LYS A 58 5.55 -23.94 1.60
CA LYS A 58 6.71 -24.80 1.73
C LYS A 58 6.67 -25.73 0.53
N GLN A 59 7.53 -25.51 -0.46
CA GLN A 59 7.86 -26.51 -1.46
C GLN A 59 8.74 -27.54 -0.74
N SER A 60 8.12 -28.23 0.24
CA SER A 60 8.56 -29.53 0.70
C SER A 60 8.21 -30.49 -0.42
N SER A 61 9.05 -30.52 -1.45
CA SER A 61 9.10 -31.64 -2.39
C SER A 61 9.71 -32.84 -1.67
N LYS A 62 8.96 -33.38 -0.69
CA LYS A 62 9.14 -34.74 -0.20
C LYS A 62 8.47 -35.67 -1.21
N LYS A 63 9.09 -35.84 -2.36
CA LYS A 63 8.71 -36.89 -3.31
C LYS A 63 9.47 -38.15 -2.92
N GLY A 64 8.93 -38.87 -1.95
CA GLY A 64 9.17 -40.30 -1.85
C GLY A 64 8.48 -41.00 -3.01
N ASN A 65 9.23 -41.74 -3.82
CA ASN A 65 8.96 -43.11 -4.28
C ASN A 65 9.86 -43.42 -5.48
N ARG A 66 10.96 -44.14 -5.22
CA ARG A 66 11.35 -45.41 -5.85
C ARG A 66 12.73 -45.81 -5.36
#